data_AF-A0A4R0XA10-F1
#
_entry.id   AF-A0A4R0XA10-F1
#
_cell.length_a   1.000
_cell.length_b   1.000
_cell.length_c   1.000
_cell.angle_alpha   90.00
_cell.angle_beta   90.00
_cell.angle_gamma   90.00
#
_symmetry.space_group_name_H-M   'P 1'
#
loop_
_entity.id
_entity.type
_entity.pdbx_description
1 polymer ?
#
loop_
_entity_poly.entity_id
_entity_poly.type
_entity_poly.pdbx_seq_one_letter_code
_entity_poly.pdbx_strand_id
1 'polypeptide(L)'
;MKKLAVTLSIPLLLTACAQYQASHNPDAGDPMKDNMTNRPVNDVIQCMTQAAAKHDTPVKATPIPQGQMLDFGESNIVKVRADNGGTTFRYYAGKRNTSNLWIESASKECAP
;
A
#
# COMPACT_ATOMS: atom_id res chain seq x y z
N MET A 1 4.36 -41.05 30.30
CA MET A 1 3.79 -39.68 30.21
C MET A 1 4.89 -38.69 29.84
N LYS A 2 5.23 -38.52 28.55
CA LYS A 2 6.24 -37.54 28.08
C LYS A 2 5.87 -36.86 26.75
N LYS A 3 4.70 -37.18 26.17
CA LYS A 3 4.31 -36.75 24.81
C LYS A 3 3.38 -35.53 24.77
N LEU A 4 2.94 -35.02 25.93
CA LEU A 4 1.99 -33.90 26.01
C LEU A 4 2.66 -32.52 26.13
N ALA A 5 3.95 -32.45 26.49
CA ALA A 5 4.64 -31.17 26.69
C ALA A 5 5.10 -30.51 25.37
N VAL A 6 5.23 -31.29 24.29
CA VAL A 6 5.78 -30.80 23.01
C VAL A 6 4.70 -30.21 22.10
N THR A 7 3.43 -30.55 22.30
CA THR A 7 2.32 -30.05 21.48
C THR A 7 1.86 -28.63 21.85
N LEU A 8 2.17 -28.15 23.06
CA LEU A 8 1.79 -26.82 23.55
C LEU A 8 2.83 -25.72 23.28
N SER A 9 4.08 -26.09 23.00
CA SER A 9 5.15 -25.11 22.75
C SER A 9 5.12 -24.52 21.34
N ILE A 10 4.58 -25.24 20.35
CA ILE A 10 4.48 -24.78 18.97
C ILE A 10 3.53 -23.56 18.81
N PRO A 11 2.29 -23.55 19.34
CA PRO A 11 1.41 -22.39 19.21
C PRO A 11 1.90 -21.17 20.00
N LEU A 12 2.61 -21.37 21.11
CA LEU A 12 3.18 -20.28 21.92
C LEU A 12 4.36 -19.58 21.22
N LEU A 13 5.17 -20.33 20.47
CA LEU A 13 6.27 -19.75 19.70
C LEU A 13 5.77 -18.96 18.48
N LEU A 14 4.69 -19.43 17.83
CA LEU A 14 4.10 -18.71 16.69
C LEU A 14 3.42 -17.40 17.10
N THR A 15 2.73 -17.40 18.25
CA THR A 15 2.08 -16.18 18.78
C THR A 15 3.09 -15.13 19.24
N ALA A 16 4.20 -15.55 19.86
CA ALA A 16 5.29 -14.64 20.23
C ALA A 16 5.96 -14.00 18.99
N CYS A 17 6.17 -14.76 17.91
CA CYS A 17 6.72 -14.22 16.67
C CYS A 17 5.77 -13.20 15.99
N ALA A 18 4.46 -13.47 15.98
CA ALA A 18 3.46 -12.56 15.43
C ALA A 18 3.38 -11.25 16.24
N GLN A 19 3.40 -11.33 17.57
CA GLN A 19 3.41 -10.14 18.44
C GLN A 19 4.72 -9.36 18.33
N TYR A 20 5.87 -10.05 18.17
CA TYR A 20 7.15 -9.40 17.96
C TYR A 20 7.21 -8.67 16.61
N GLN A 21 6.72 -9.29 15.52
CA GLN A 21 6.62 -8.65 14.21
C GLN A 21 5.67 -7.44 14.24
N ALA A 22 4.52 -7.56 14.91
CA ALA A 22 3.56 -6.46 15.07
C ALA A 22 4.10 -5.29 15.92
N SER A 23 4.96 -5.57 16.92
CA SER A 23 5.53 -4.55 17.81
C SER A 23 6.84 -3.92 17.31
N HIS A 24 7.65 -4.66 16.54
CA HIS A 24 8.94 -4.20 16.04
C HIS A 24 8.94 -3.80 14.56
N ASN A 25 7.86 -4.08 13.83
CA ASN A 25 7.66 -3.58 12.48
C ASN A 25 6.32 -2.84 12.33
N PRO A 26 6.07 -1.77 13.11
CA PRO A 26 4.89 -0.92 12.94
C PRO A 26 4.87 -0.20 11.58
N ASP A 27 6.00 -0.21 10.87
CA ASP A 27 6.17 0.30 9.51
C ASP A 27 5.98 -0.77 8.42
N ALA A 28 5.66 -2.02 8.79
CA ALA A 28 5.09 -2.97 7.84
C ALA A 28 3.69 -2.47 7.46
N GLY A 29 3.63 -1.52 6.53
CA GLY A 29 2.39 -1.06 5.94
C GLY A 29 1.54 -2.26 5.50
N ASP A 30 0.22 -2.05 5.44
CA ASP A 30 -0.74 -3.08 5.06
C ASP A 30 -0.22 -3.90 3.86
N PRO A 31 -0.35 -5.24 3.89
CA PRO A 31 0.12 -6.09 2.80
C PRO A 31 -0.42 -5.57 1.47
N MET A 32 0.48 -5.31 0.51
CA MET A 32 0.19 -4.66 -0.78
C MET A 32 -1.03 -5.25 -1.48
N LYS A 33 -2.20 -4.63 -1.26
CA LYS A 33 -3.46 -5.10 -1.83
C LYS A 33 -3.74 -4.33 -3.11
N ASP A 34 -4.04 -5.07 -4.18
CA ASP A 34 -4.71 -4.45 -5.34
C ASP A 34 -6.12 -4.09 -4.87
N ASN A 35 -6.41 -2.80 -4.81
CA ASN A 35 -7.77 -2.32 -4.63
C ASN A 35 -8.40 -2.13 -6.01
N MET A 36 -9.63 -2.61 -6.19
CA MET A 36 -10.40 -2.33 -7.38
C MET A 36 -11.33 -1.16 -7.09
N THR A 37 -11.34 -0.20 -8.00
CA THR A 37 -12.27 0.93 -7.96
C THR A 37 -13.02 1.00 -9.28
N ASN A 38 -14.28 1.48 -9.20
CA ASN A 38 -15.10 1.73 -10.39
C ASN A 38 -14.74 3.05 -11.09
N ARG A 39 -13.85 3.86 -10.48
CA ARG A 39 -13.38 5.09 -11.09
C ARG A 39 -12.52 4.80 -12.32
N PRO A 40 -12.68 5.56 -13.42
CA PRO A 40 -11.79 5.46 -14.57
C PRO A 40 -10.32 5.68 -14.19
N VAL A 41 -9.40 4.98 -14.87
CA VAL A 41 -7.94 5.10 -14.66
C VAL A 41 -7.48 6.55 -14.65
N ASN A 42 -7.95 7.36 -15.62
CA ASN A 42 -7.57 8.76 -15.74
C ASN A 42 -8.04 9.61 -14.55
N ASP A 43 -9.24 9.35 -14.03
CA ASP A 43 -9.79 10.10 -12.89
C ASP A 43 -8.99 9.82 -11.62
N VAL A 44 -8.59 8.56 -11.42
CA VAL A 44 -7.74 8.16 -10.30
C VAL A 44 -6.36 8.80 -10.40
N ILE A 45 -5.75 8.80 -11.60
CA ILE A 45 -4.46 9.47 -11.83
C ILE A 45 -4.56 10.96 -11.54
N GLN A 46 -5.57 11.65 -12.09
CA GLN A 46 -5.78 13.08 -11.89
C GLN A 46 -5.99 13.41 -10.41
N CYS A 47 -6.80 12.63 -9.71
CA CYS A 47 -7.03 12.81 -8.27
C CYS A 47 -5.72 12.71 -7.47
N MET A 48 -4.90 11.68 -7.75
CA MET A 48 -3.61 11.51 -7.08
C MET A 48 -2.62 12.64 -7.40
N THR A 49 -2.57 13.10 -8.65
CA THR A 49 -1.72 14.23 -9.05
C THR A 49 -2.16 15.53 -8.37
N GLN A 50 -3.47 15.77 -8.23
CA GLN A 50 -3.99 16.93 -7.49
C GLN A 50 -3.70 16.84 -6.00
N ALA A 51 -3.81 15.65 -5.39
CA ALA A 51 -3.43 15.44 -4.01
C ALA A 51 -1.95 15.77 -3.79
N ALA A 52 -1.07 15.30 -4.67
CA ALA A 52 0.36 15.62 -4.60
C ALA A 52 0.65 17.12 -4.71
N ALA A 53 -0.06 17.83 -5.58
CA ALA A 53 0.07 19.28 -5.72
C ALA A 53 -0.31 20.04 -4.44
N LYS A 54 -1.28 19.55 -3.66
CA LYS A 54 -1.64 20.15 -2.35
C LYS A 54 -0.55 19.98 -1.28
N HIS A 55 0.37 19.06 -1.50
CA HIS A 55 1.46 18.71 -0.58
C HIS A 55 2.84 19.01 -1.18
N ASP A 56 2.91 19.86 -2.22
CA ASP A 56 4.15 20.25 -2.92
C ASP A 56 5.03 19.05 -3.31
N THR A 57 4.41 17.90 -3.57
CA THR A 57 5.11 16.66 -3.86
C THR A 57 5.23 16.46 -5.37
N PRO A 58 6.45 16.37 -5.93
CA PRO A 58 6.62 16.10 -7.36
C PRO A 58 6.12 14.69 -7.70
N VAL A 59 5.46 14.57 -8.85
CA VAL A 59 4.97 13.28 -9.35
C VAL A 59 5.66 12.93 -10.65
N LYS A 60 6.35 11.79 -10.67
CA LYS A 60 6.87 11.20 -11.91
C LYS A 60 5.90 10.14 -12.39
N ALA A 61 5.14 10.47 -13.43
CA ALA A 61 4.25 9.52 -14.10
C ALA A 61 5.00 8.73 -15.17
N THR A 62 5.06 7.41 -15.01
CA THR A 62 5.66 6.48 -15.99
C THR A 62 4.55 5.66 -16.62
N PRO A 63 4.41 5.64 -17.96
CA PRO A 63 3.39 4.84 -18.62
C PRO A 63 3.64 3.34 -18.41
N ILE A 64 2.56 2.59 -18.19
CA ILE A 64 2.56 1.13 -18.15
C ILE A 64 1.42 0.60 -19.03
N PRO A 65 1.40 -0.69 -19.40
CA PRO A 65 0.26 -1.26 -20.09
C PRO A 65 -1.04 -0.95 -19.35
N GLN A 66 -1.99 -0.36 -20.06
CA GLN A 66 -3.34 -0.04 -19.57
C GLN A 66 -3.38 0.95 -18.39
N GLY A 67 -2.33 1.76 -18.16
CA GLY A 67 -2.36 2.79 -17.13
C GLY A 67 -1.03 3.50 -16.88
N GLN A 68 -0.80 3.92 -15.64
CA GLN A 68 0.40 4.65 -15.23
C GLN A 68 0.90 4.22 -13.84
N MET A 69 2.20 4.34 -13.66
CA MET A 69 2.88 4.26 -12.37
C MET A 69 3.26 5.68 -11.94
N LEU A 70 2.74 6.13 -10.80
CA LEU A 70 2.98 7.44 -10.22
C LEU A 70 4.00 7.30 -9.09
N ASP A 71 5.16 7.91 -9.24
CA ASP A 71 6.22 7.95 -8.24
C ASP A 71 6.21 9.31 -7.55
N PHE A 72 6.05 9.30 -6.23
CA PHE A 72 5.98 10.48 -5.35
C PHE A 72 7.29 10.71 -4.58
N GLY A 73 8.36 9.97 -4.91
CA GLY A 73 9.63 10.02 -4.19
C GLY A 73 9.64 9.18 -2.92
N GLU A 74 10.84 9.00 -2.34
CA GLU A 74 11.05 8.18 -1.14
C GLU A 74 10.51 6.75 -1.26
N SER A 75 10.50 6.21 -2.48
CA SER A 75 9.94 4.90 -2.86
C SER A 75 8.41 4.78 -2.69
N ASN A 76 7.69 5.89 -2.59
CA ASN A 76 6.23 5.89 -2.56
C ASN A 76 5.70 5.86 -3.99
N ILE A 77 5.13 4.72 -4.37
CA ILE A 77 4.68 4.50 -5.75
C ILE A 77 3.22 4.09 -5.74
N VAL A 78 2.43 4.62 -6.66
CA VAL A 78 1.06 4.19 -6.92
C VAL A 78 0.98 3.64 -8.33
N LYS A 79 0.54 2.39 -8.46
CA LYS A 79 0.25 1.77 -9.74
C LYS A 79 -1.24 1.84 -10.01
N VAL A 80 -1.63 2.48 -11.10
CA VAL A 80 -3.03 2.56 -11.57
C VAL A 80 -3.10 1.92 -12.94
N ARG A 81 -3.94 0.90 -13.13
CA ARG A 81 -4.17 0.29 -14.45
C ARG A 81 -5.59 -0.23 -14.59
N ALA A 82 -6.11 -0.26 -15.81
CA ALA A 82 -7.29 -1.04 -16.10
C ALA A 82 -6.95 -2.54 -16.07
N ASP A 83 -7.75 -3.34 -15.38
CA ASP A 83 -7.62 -4.80 -15.31
C ASP A 83 -9.00 -5.44 -15.08
N ASN A 84 -9.27 -6.59 -15.70
CA ASN A 84 -10.51 -7.37 -15.56
C ASN A 84 -11.83 -6.57 -15.59
N GLY A 85 -11.90 -5.49 -16.39
CA GLY A 85 -13.11 -4.66 -16.53
C GLY A 85 -13.26 -3.54 -15.49
N GLY A 86 -12.27 -3.32 -14.61
CA GLY A 86 -12.25 -2.22 -13.64
C GLY A 86 -10.87 -1.56 -13.55
N THR A 87 -10.73 -0.55 -12.68
CA THR A 87 -9.43 0.06 -12.40
C THR A 87 -8.82 -0.59 -11.17
N THR A 88 -7.65 -1.18 -11.35
CA THR A 88 -6.81 -1.63 -10.24
C THR A 88 -5.88 -0.51 -9.79
N PHE A 89 -5.80 -0.35 -8.48
CA PHE A 89 -5.01 0.63 -7.79
C PHE A 89 -4.18 -0.08 -6.72
N ARG A 90 -2.86 0.08 -6.76
CA ARG A 90 -1.96 -0.46 -5.76
C ARG A 90 -1.00 0.60 -5.27
N TYR A 91 -1.03 0.86 -3.98
CA TYR A 91 -0.07 1.72 -3.30
C TYR A 91 1.08 0.88 -2.74
N TYR A 92 2.29 1.29 -3.09
CA TYR A 92 3.56 0.79 -2.59
C TYR A 92 4.09 1.84 -1.61
N ALA A 93 3.90 1.58 -0.31
CA ALA A 93 4.43 2.45 0.73
C ALA A 93 5.96 2.40 0.71
N GLY A 94 6.57 3.58 0.60
CA GLY A 94 8.01 3.77 0.68
C GLY A 94 8.47 3.97 2.12
N LYS A 95 9.56 4.71 2.31
CA LYS A 95 10.03 5.07 3.65
C LYS A 95 9.05 6.06 4.29
N ARG A 96 8.41 5.68 5.39
CA ARG A 96 7.43 6.52 6.09
C ARG A 96 8.10 7.79 6.66
N ASN A 97 7.52 8.95 6.37
CA ASN A 97 7.93 10.24 6.92
C ASN A 97 6.71 11.17 7.01
N THR A 98 6.79 12.24 7.81
CA THR A 98 5.64 13.14 8.02
C THR A 98 5.15 13.80 6.73
N SER A 99 6.05 14.02 5.76
CA SER A 99 5.72 14.60 4.45
C SER A 99 4.98 13.66 3.50
N ASN A 100 4.89 12.35 3.78
CA ASN A 100 4.23 11.38 2.88
C ASN A 100 3.04 10.63 3.49
N LEU A 101 2.69 10.92 4.75
CA LEU A 101 1.54 10.28 5.42
C LEU A 101 0.21 10.51 4.69
N TRP A 102 0.10 11.61 3.94
CA TRP A 102 -1.09 11.97 3.18
C TRP A 102 -1.37 11.02 2.01
N ILE A 103 -0.35 10.35 1.46
CA ILE A 103 -0.48 9.52 0.24
C ILE A 103 -1.43 8.35 0.49
N GLU A 104 -1.37 7.76 1.69
CA GLU A 104 -2.24 6.65 2.06
C GLU A 104 -3.72 7.09 2.13
N SER A 105 -3.98 8.25 2.72
CA SER A 105 -5.33 8.84 2.78
C SER A 105 -5.84 9.23 1.39
N ALA A 106 -4.99 9.89 0.59
CA ALA A 106 -5.32 10.26 -0.79
C ALA A 106 -5.59 9.01 -1.66
N SER A 107 -4.84 7.94 -1.45
CA SER A 107 -5.07 6.66 -2.13
C SER A 107 -6.47 6.11 -1.89
N LYS A 108 -6.95 6.16 -0.64
CA LYS A 108 -8.31 5.73 -0.25
C LYS A 108 -9.40 6.65 -0.79
N GLU A 109 -9.12 7.95 -0.90
CA GLU A 109 -10.06 8.94 -1.46
C GLU A 109 -10.16 8.84 -3.00
N CYS A 110 -9.03 8.64 -3.66
CA CYS A 110 -8.93 8.63 -5.11
C CYS A 110 -9.35 7.29 -5.73
N ALA A 111 -9.23 6.19 -4.99
CA ALA A 111 -9.64 4.85 -5.40
C ALA A 111 -10.40 4.13 -4.27
N PRO A 112 -11.63 4.58 -3.94
CA PRO A 112 -12.50 3.90 -2.98
C PRO A 112 -13.04 2.58 -3.53
#